data_AF-A0A2B8ALG1-F1
#
_entry.id   AF-A0A2B8ALG1-F1
#
_cell.length_a   1.000
_cell.length_b   1.000
_cell.length_c   1.000
_cell.angle_alpha   90.00
_cell.angle_beta   90.00
_cell.angle_gamma   90.00
#
_symmetry.space_group_name_H-M   'P 1'
#
loop_
_entity.id
_entity.type
_entity.pdbx_description
1 polymer ?
#
loop_
_entity_poly.entity_id
_entity_poly.type
_entity_poly.pdbx_seq_one_letter_code
_entity_poly.pdbx_strand_id
1 'polypeptide(L)'
;TDAVRKVLPSDVTHIDARFNVSRTAVMVMALQHHPELLWEGTRDRLHQPYRADVLPVTAEWVNRLRNRGYAAYLSGAGPTVMVLSTKPVEAAILDDARASGLKVMELPVAGPVRVERS
;
A
#
# COMPACT_ATOMS: atom_id res chain seq x y z
N THR A 1 -1.49 16.87 3.70
CA THR A 1 -2.06 18.16 3.23
C THR A 1 -3.42 17.90 2.62
N ASP A 2 -4.35 18.86 2.69
CA ASP A 2 -5.71 18.70 2.12
C ASP A 2 -5.72 18.47 0.60
N ALA A 3 -4.62 18.77 -0.08
CA ALA A 3 -4.42 18.55 -1.52
C ALA A 3 -4.64 17.09 -1.95
N VAL A 4 -4.28 16.10 -1.12
CA VAL A 4 -4.37 14.67 -1.47
C VAL A 4 -5.82 14.14 -1.42
N ARG A 5 -6.74 14.89 -0.79
CA ARG A 5 -8.17 14.61 -0.84
C ARG A 5 -8.84 15.24 -2.07
N LYS A 6 -8.29 16.35 -2.58
CA LYS A 6 -8.85 17.09 -3.74
C LYS A 6 -8.65 16.39 -5.09
N VAL A 7 -7.74 15.41 -5.17
CA VAL A 7 -7.47 14.68 -6.42
C VAL A 7 -8.48 13.57 -6.72
N LEU A 8 -9.32 13.20 -5.75
CA LEU A 8 -10.31 12.14 -5.96
C LEU A 8 -11.46 12.68 -6.82
N PRO A 9 -11.88 11.97 -7.87
CA PRO A 9 -13.02 12.37 -8.67
C PRO A 9 -14.32 12.22 -7.86
N SER A 10 -15.36 12.96 -8.23
CA SER A 10 -16.71 12.76 -7.68
C SER A 10 -17.30 11.42 -8.10
N ASP A 11 -16.96 10.95 -9.30
CA ASP A 11 -17.53 9.78 -9.95
C ASP A 11 -16.44 8.84 -10.43
N VAL A 12 -16.72 7.54 -10.40
CA VAL A 12 -15.85 6.49 -10.93
C VAL A 12 -16.65 5.58 -11.84
N THR A 13 -15.96 4.90 -12.76
CA THR A 13 -16.63 3.94 -13.63
C THR A 13 -17.16 2.76 -12.81
N HIS A 14 -18.29 2.18 -13.23
CA HIS A 14 -18.80 0.95 -12.62
C HIS A 14 -17.81 -0.24 -12.76
N ILE A 15 -16.91 -0.19 -13.75
CA ILE A 15 -15.84 -1.18 -13.92
C ILE A 15 -14.81 -1.06 -12.79
N ASP A 16 -14.35 0.15 -12.48
CA ASP A 16 -13.36 0.35 -11.42
C ASP A 16 -13.96 0.13 -10.03
N ALA A 17 -15.23 0.50 -9.82
CA ALA A 17 -15.96 0.16 -8.61
C ALA A 17 -16.00 -1.36 -8.39
N ARG A 18 -16.43 -2.15 -9.39
CA ARG A 18 -16.44 -3.63 -9.30
C ARG A 18 -15.05 -4.22 -9.12
N PHE A 19 -14.05 -3.67 -9.82
CA PHE A 19 -12.66 -4.07 -9.65
C PHE A 19 -12.26 -3.98 -8.18
N ASN A 20 -12.42 -2.81 -7.57
CA ASN A 20 -12.05 -2.60 -6.17
C ASN A 20 -12.87 -3.46 -5.18
N VAL A 21 -14.18 -3.60 -5.38
CA VAL A 21 -15.01 -4.49 -4.53
C VAL A 21 -14.44 -5.91 -4.53
N SER A 22 -14.08 -6.44 -5.70
CA SER A 22 -13.49 -7.77 -5.79
C SER A 22 -12.09 -7.86 -5.16
N ARG A 23 -11.25 -6.82 -5.31
CA ARG A 23 -9.90 -6.81 -4.74
C ARG A 23 -9.89 -6.68 -3.23
N THR A 24 -10.83 -5.92 -2.66
CA THR A 24 -11.04 -5.88 -1.22
C THR A 24 -11.45 -7.25 -0.68
N ALA A 25 -12.34 -7.97 -1.36
CA ALA A 25 -12.71 -9.34 -0.97
C ALA A 25 -11.50 -10.30 -1.02
N VAL A 26 -10.68 -10.22 -2.08
CA VAL A 26 -9.41 -10.96 -2.19
C VAL A 26 -8.45 -10.60 -1.05
N MET A 27 -8.34 -9.31 -0.71
CA MET A 27 -7.45 -8.83 0.36
C MET A 27 -7.83 -9.38 1.73
N VAL A 28 -9.13 -9.45 2.04
CA VAL A 28 -9.60 -10.07 3.30
C VAL A 28 -9.16 -11.53 3.39
N MET A 29 -9.36 -12.31 2.32
CA MET A 29 -8.90 -13.70 2.27
C MET A 29 -7.37 -13.80 2.34
N ALA A 30 -6.65 -12.87 1.70
CA ALA A 30 -5.21 -12.85 1.69
C ALA A 30 -4.61 -12.60 3.08
N LEU A 31 -5.23 -11.70 3.85
CA LEU A 31 -4.83 -11.39 5.22
C LEU A 31 -5.11 -12.54 6.20
N GLN A 32 -6.18 -13.31 5.98
CA GLN A 32 -6.60 -14.36 6.91
C GLN A 32 -5.94 -15.71 6.63
N HIS A 33 -5.84 -16.10 5.35
CA HIS A 33 -5.60 -17.49 4.98
C HIS A 33 -4.65 -17.67 3.78
N HIS A 34 -4.64 -16.72 2.84
CA HIS A 34 -3.98 -16.88 1.54
C HIS A 34 -2.97 -15.77 1.24
N PRO A 35 -1.85 -15.67 1.99
CA PRO A 35 -0.90 -14.57 1.84
C PRO A 35 -0.29 -14.46 0.42
N GLU A 36 -0.28 -15.54 -0.36
CA GLU A 36 0.08 -15.54 -1.78
C GLU A 36 -0.80 -14.60 -2.64
N LEU A 37 -2.00 -14.28 -2.18
CA LEU A 37 -2.93 -13.38 -2.85
C LEU A 37 -2.73 -11.90 -2.46
N LEU A 38 -1.81 -11.56 -1.54
CA LEU A 38 -1.60 -10.18 -1.09
C LEU A 38 -1.27 -9.24 -2.26
N TRP A 39 -0.50 -9.69 -3.24
CA TRP A 39 -0.16 -8.88 -4.41
C TRP A 39 -1.41 -8.50 -5.21
N GLU A 40 -2.34 -9.43 -5.37
CA GLU A 40 -3.60 -9.19 -6.07
C GLU A 40 -4.54 -8.34 -5.22
N GLY A 41 -4.66 -8.63 -3.92
CA GLY A 41 -5.53 -7.92 -2.99
C GLY A 41 -5.16 -6.44 -2.79
N THR A 42 -3.89 -6.08 -2.97
CA THR A 42 -3.39 -4.70 -2.82
C THR A 42 -3.57 -3.83 -4.08
N ARG A 43 -4.24 -4.32 -5.12
CA ARG A 43 -4.53 -3.54 -6.32
C ARG A 43 -5.70 -2.59 -6.08
N ASP A 44 -5.56 -1.35 -6.53
CA ASP A 44 -6.55 -0.29 -6.36
C ASP A 44 -6.70 0.55 -7.63
N ARG A 45 -7.93 0.98 -7.90
CA ARG A 45 -8.28 1.96 -8.93
C ARG A 45 -9.10 3.14 -8.43
N LEU A 46 -9.42 3.18 -7.13
CA LEU A 46 -10.30 4.21 -6.58
C LEU A 46 -9.56 5.38 -5.93
N HIS A 47 -8.30 5.22 -5.53
CA HIS A 47 -7.57 6.32 -4.89
C HIS A 47 -6.09 6.43 -5.25
N GLN A 48 -5.37 5.32 -5.40
CA GLN A 48 -3.92 5.33 -5.67
C GLN A 48 -3.59 5.94 -7.02
N PRO A 49 -4.30 5.63 -8.14
CA PRO A 49 -4.00 6.27 -9.42
C PRO A 49 -4.15 7.79 -9.36
N TYR A 50 -5.23 8.29 -8.74
CA TYR A 50 -5.49 9.72 -8.60
C TYR A 50 -4.48 10.43 -7.70
N ARG A 51 -3.93 9.72 -6.71
CA ARG A 51 -2.90 10.26 -5.81
C ARG A 51 -1.49 10.18 -6.39
N ALA A 52 -1.28 9.40 -7.45
CA ALA A 52 0.03 9.22 -8.05
C ALA A 52 0.59 10.55 -8.59
N ASP A 53 -0.28 11.38 -9.17
CA ASP A 53 0.10 12.67 -9.75
C ASP A 53 0.65 13.66 -8.71
N VAL A 54 0.12 13.62 -7.49
CA VAL A 54 0.54 14.51 -6.39
C VAL A 54 1.61 13.87 -5.48
N LEU A 55 1.90 12.58 -5.66
CA LEU A 55 2.90 11.82 -4.91
C LEU A 55 3.80 11.00 -5.87
N PRO A 56 4.51 11.63 -6.83
CA PRO A 56 5.21 10.92 -7.90
C PRO A 56 6.28 9.97 -7.37
N VAL A 57 7.05 10.38 -6.36
CA VAL A 57 8.08 9.52 -5.72
C VAL A 57 7.42 8.30 -5.05
N THR A 58 6.34 8.50 -4.31
CA THR A 58 5.59 7.40 -3.68
C THR A 58 5.03 6.44 -4.73
N ALA A 59 4.44 6.96 -5.80
CA ALA A 59 3.88 6.15 -6.88
C ALA A 59 4.96 5.35 -7.62
N GLU A 60 6.13 5.96 -7.88
CA GLU A 60 7.28 5.28 -8.45
C GLU A 60 7.70 4.10 -7.57
N TRP A 61 7.83 4.29 -6.26
CA TRP A 61 8.21 3.23 -5.34
C TRP A 61 7.16 2.11 -5.25
N VAL A 62 5.87 2.45 -5.21
CA VAL A 62 4.79 1.44 -5.30
C VAL A 62 4.93 0.63 -6.58
N ASN A 63 5.03 1.27 -7.74
CA ASN A 63 5.14 0.58 -9.03
C ASN A 63 6.40 -0.28 -9.10
N ARG A 64 7.54 0.27 -8.68
CA ARG A 64 8.85 -0.40 -8.65
C ARG A 64 8.82 -1.68 -7.81
N LEU A 65 8.17 -1.65 -6.66
CA LEU A 65 8.02 -2.79 -5.76
C LEU A 65 7.02 -3.82 -6.31
N ARG A 66 5.87 -3.36 -6.80
CA ARG A 66 4.85 -4.24 -7.39
C ARG A 66 5.35 -4.99 -8.62
N ASN A 67 6.17 -4.34 -9.47
CA ASN A 67 6.79 -4.98 -10.64
C ASN A 67 7.79 -6.09 -10.25
N ARG A 68 8.28 -6.09 -9.00
CA ARG A 68 9.13 -7.16 -8.44
C ARG A 68 8.33 -8.21 -7.64
N GLY A 69 6.99 -8.15 -7.67
CA GLY A 69 6.14 -9.12 -6.99
C GLY A 69 5.82 -8.78 -5.52
N TYR A 70 6.24 -7.63 -5.00
CA TYR A 70 5.87 -7.21 -3.65
C TYR A 70 4.44 -6.63 -3.59
N ALA A 71 3.68 -6.98 -2.56
CA ALA A 71 2.34 -6.44 -2.30
C ALA A 71 2.42 -5.02 -1.72
N ALA A 72 2.92 -4.08 -2.52
CA ALA A 72 3.09 -2.69 -2.14
C ALA A 72 1.81 -1.87 -2.40
N TYR A 73 1.52 -0.95 -1.49
CA TYR A 73 0.40 -0.02 -1.54
C TYR A 73 0.70 1.29 -0.81
N LEU A 74 -0.11 2.31 -1.07
CA LEU A 74 -0.08 3.60 -0.40
C LEU A 74 -0.67 3.47 1.01
N SER A 75 0.13 3.75 2.05
CA SER A 75 -0.38 3.73 3.42
C SER A 75 -1.29 4.93 3.67
N GLY A 76 -2.60 4.68 3.75
CA GLY A 76 -3.62 5.73 3.90
C GLY A 76 -3.59 6.71 2.72
N ALA A 77 -3.23 7.96 2.98
CA ALA A 77 -3.05 8.99 1.95
C ALA A 77 -1.59 9.25 1.55
N GLY A 78 -0.65 8.47 2.08
CA GLY A 78 0.78 8.68 1.86
C GLY A 78 1.40 9.76 2.75
N PRO A 79 2.68 10.10 2.52
CA PRO A 79 3.51 9.65 1.40
C PRO A 79 4.13 8.24 1.59
N THR A 80 3.88 7.59 2.73
CA THR A 80 4.46 6.28 3.04
C THR A 80 3.98 5.18 2.09
N VAL A 81 4.93 4.42 1.54
CA VAL A 81 4.69 3.14 0.86
C VAL A 81 4.76 2.02 1.90
N MET A 82 3.77 1.13 1.90
CA MET A 82 3.75 -0.06 2.76
C MET A 82 3.85 -1.32 1.90
N VAL A 83 4.56 -2.33 2.39
CA VAL A 83 4.64 -3.67 1.78
C VAL A 83 4.17 -4.69 2.80
N LEU A 84 3.20 -5.52 2.43
CA LEU A 84 2.87 -6.71 3.21
C LEU A 84 3.59 -7.92 2.62
N SER A 85 4.23 -8.71 3.46
CA SER A 85 4.97 -9.90 3.05
C SER A 85 5.10 -10.90 4.21
N THR A 86 5.22 -12.18 3.87
CA THR A 86 5.50 -13.26 4.84
C THR A 86 7.00 -13.57 4.97
N LYS A 87 7.82 -12.93 4.15
CA LYS A 87 9.28 -13.04 4.13
C LYS A 87 9.88 -11.64 4.11
N PRO A 88 11.07 -11.41 4.69
CA PRO A 88 11.73 -10.13 4.62
C PRO A 88 11.89 -9.64 3.17
N VAL A 89 11.76 -8.33 2.98
CA VAL A 89 12.13 -7.68 1.71
C VAL A 89 13.64 -7.76 1.55
N GLU A 90 14.10 -7.94 0.31
CA GLU A 90 15.54 -8.04 0.02
C GLU A 90 16.30 -6.80 0.53
N ALA A 91 17.41 -7.03 1.22
CA ALA A 91 18.21 -5.96 1.82
C ALA A 91 18.63 -4.89 0.80
N ALA A 92 19.00 -5.30 -0.41
CA ALA A 92 19.36 -4.38 -1.50
C ALA A 92 18.23 -3.38 -1.84
N ILE A 93 16.97 -3.81 -1.78
CA ILE A 93 15.82 -2.92 -2.03
C ILE A 93 15.66 -1.92 -0.88
N LEU A 94 15.87 -2.37 0.36
CA LEU A 94 15.80 -1.52 1.53
C LEU A 94 16.95 -0.49 1.54
N ASP A 95 18.15 -0.89 1.12
CA ASP A 95 19.31 -0.02 1.03
C ASP A 95 19.15 1.01 -0.09
N ASP A 96 18.62 0.61 -1.25
CA ASP A 96 18.25 1.54 -2.32
C ASP A 96 17.24 2.60 -1.84
N ALA A 97 16.26 2.19 -1.03
CA ALA A 97 15.27 3.11 -0.46
C ALA A 97 15.93 4.11 0.51
N ARG A 98 16.82 3.62 1.40
CA ARG A 98 17.60 4.47 2.31
C ARG A 98 18.51 5.45 1.56
N ALA A 99 19.19 4.97 0.52
CA ALA A 99 20.05 5.79 -0.33
C ALA A 99 19.24 6.87 -1.08
N SER A 100 17.99 6.58 -1.42
CA SER A 100 17.03 7.54 -1.97
C SER A 100 16.42 8.49 -0.92
N GLY A 101 16.93 8.49 0.31
CA GLY A 101 16.48 9.36 1.40
C GLY A 101 15.20 8.91 2.11
N LEU A 102 14.71 7.69 1.85
CA LEU A 102 13.53 7.15 2.54
C LEU A 102 13.90 6.51 3.88
N LYS A 103 13.12 6.82 4.91
CA LYS A 103 13.18 6.08 6.18
C LYS A 103 12.51 4.71 5.98
N VAL A 104 13.27 3.64 6.23
CA VAL A 104 12.78 2.26 6.20
C VAL A 104 12.43 1.79 7.61
N MET A 105 11.25 1.18 7.77
CA MET A 105 10.78 0.61 9.03
C MET A 105 10.24 -0.80 8.79
N GLU A 106 10.76 -1.77 9.52
CA GLU A 106 10.25 -3.15 9.54
C GLU A 106 9.36 -3.31 10.78
N LEU A 107 8.09 -3.69 10.56
CA LEU A 107 7.07 -3.65 11.60
C LEU A 107 6.32 -5.00 11.67
N PRO A 108 6.07 -5.54 12.86
CA PRO A 108 5.10 -6.61 13.03
C PRO A 108 3.67 -6.05 13.00
N VAL A 109 2.68 -6.93 12.82
CA VAL A 109 1.28 -6.58 13.11
C VAL A 109 1.14 -6.37 14.62
N ALA A 110 0.74 -5.17 15.02
CA ALA A 110 0.57 -4.82 16.43
C ALA A 110 -0.70 -5.44 17.03
N GLY A 111 -0.67 -5.66 18.35
CA GLY A 111 -1.86 -6.02 19.12
C GLY A 111 -2.77 -4.82 19.45
N PRO A 112 -3.80 -5.02 20.30
CA PRO A 112 -4.66 -3.93 20.74
C PRO A 112 -3.90 -2.91 21.58
N VAL A 113 -4.49 -1.71 21.74
CA VAL A 113 -3.99 -0.65 22.62
C VAL A 113 -3.87 -1.15 24.06
N ARG A 114 -2.77 -0.78 24.74
CA ARG A 114 -2.54 -1.08 26.17
C ARG A 114 -2.61 0.21 26.98
N VAL A 115 -3.25 0.14 28.14
CA VAL A 115 -3.35 1.27 29.08
C VAL A 115 -2.71 0.82 30.39
N GLU A 116 -1.58 1.42 30.74
CA GLU A 116 -0.94 1.25 32.04
C GLU A 116 -1.55 2.28 33.01
N ARG A 117 -2.13 1.82 34.11
CA ARG A 117 -2.63 2.69 35.18
C ARG A 117 -1.59 2.70 36.30
N SER A 118 -1.01 3.87 36.55
CA SER A 118 -0.15 4.17 37.70
C SER A 118 -0.93 4.19 39.01
#